data_AF-A0A6P0T2U9-F1
#
_entry.id   AF-A0A6P0T2U9-F1
#
_cell.length_a   1.000
_cell.length_b   1.000
_cell.length_c   1.000
_cell.angle_alpha   90.00
_cell.angle_beta   90.00
_cell.angle_gamma   90.00
#
_symmetry.space_group_name_H-M   'P 1'
#
loop_
_entity.id
_entity.type
_entity.pdbx_description
1 polymer ?
#
loop_
_entity_poly.entity_id
_entity_poly.type
_entity_poly.pdbx_seq_one_letter_code
_entity_poly.pdbx_strand_id
1 'polypeptide(L)'
;PVSPGEQVPSMVDSPTPVPELSLLPVKSSINVLEQTEDWDCQGYYPISRRYMVYSWRYLRRMVADGREDVLDVEGTIAKVCQQGFFLKPKYSRREQNHADLLLLLDQEGSMTPFHRFTRDLVETAQPDSNIERVRVGYFHNVPAEYVYKDPYLTEKVKFEWILAESDGDTSVLIVSDGGAARGDRRSERFSATAEVLWHIRQHTKLIAWLNPVPSERWQGSTAQFIAHLVPMYPLDPHGLNQAIAQIR
;
A
#
# COMPACT_ATOMS: atom_id res chain seq x y z
N PRO A 1 -75.04 10.66 59.38
CA PRO A 1 -75.28 11.77 58.43
C PRO A 1 -73.98 12.54 58.15
N VAL A 2 -73.61 12.57 56.86
CA VAL A 2 -72.66 13.48 56.17
C VAL A 2 -71.15 13.33 56.43
N SER A 3 -70.53 12.50 55.57
CA SER A 3 -69.43 12.73 54.59
C SER A 3 -68.19 13.63 54.84
N PRO A 4 -67.07 13.38 54.10
CA PRO A 4 -65.68 13.48 54.59
C PRO A 4 -64.73 14.42 53.79
N GLY A 5 -63.50 14.56 54.27
CA GLY A 5 -62.29 15.14 53.63
C GLY A 5 -61.24 15.37 54.73
N GLU A 6 -59.93 15.22 54.60
CA GLU A 6 -58.98 15.17 53.48
C GLU A 6 -57.62 14.76 54.10
N GLN A 7 -56.79 13.95 53.44
CA GLN A 7 -55.46 13.58 53.93
C GLN A 7 -54.40 13.94 52.88
N VAL A 8 -53.40 14.72 53.30
CA VAL A 8 -52.12 14.90 52.61
C VAL A 8 -51.02 14.52 53.60
N PRO A 9 -49.97 13.77 53.20
CA PRO A 9 -48.78 13.64 54.04
C PRO A 9 -47.60 14.45 53.51
N SER A 10 -46.92 15.06 54.48
CA SER A 10 -45.66 15.78 54.47
C SER A 10 -44.46 14.96 53.98
N MET A 11 -43.56 15.57 53.20
CA MET A 11 -42.21 15.04 52.97
C MET A 11 -41.20 15.65 53.94
N VAL A 12 -40.29 14.77 54.34
CA VAL A 12 -39.28 14.86 55.39
C VAL A 12 -37.98 15.42 54.82
N ASP A 13 -37.33 16.29 55.60
CA ASP A 13 -35.98 16.82 55.37
C ASP A 13 -35.00 16.07 56.28
N SER A 14 -33.87 15.58 55.74
CA SER A 14 -32.67 15.09 56.46
C SER A 14 -31.52 14.71 55.50
N PRO A 15 -30.24 14.78 55.92
CA PRO A 15 -29.15 15.31 55.10
C PRO A 15 -28.02 14.31 54.70
N THR A 16 -27.22 14.76 53.71
CA THR A 16 -25.85 14.42 53.22
C THR A 16 -25.19 13.05 53.49
N PRO A 17 -24.41 12.48 52.53
CA PRO A 17 -22.96 12.76 52.51
C PRO A 17 -22.27 12.79 51.12
N VAL A 18 -21.04 13.29 51.17
CA VAL A 18 -20.02 13.54 50.13
C VAL A 18 -19.72 12.32 49.25
N PRO A 19 -19.53 12.44 47.92
CA PRO A 19 -19.04 11.33 47.11
C PRO A 19 -17.50 11.28 47.10
N GLU A 20 -17.00 10.15 47.57
CA GLU A 20 -15.62 9.67 47.49
C GLU A 20 -15.22 9.48 46.01
N LEU A 21 -14.15 10.15 45.58
CA LEU A 21 -13.62 10.08 44.21
C LEU A 21 -12.96 8.71 43.97
N SER A 22 -13.74 7.74 43.49
CA SER A 22 -13.20 6.48 42.97
C SER A 22 -12.64 6.68 41.55
N LEU A 23 -11.32 6.62 41.40
CA LEU A 23 -10.65 6.55 40.10
C LEU A 23 -10.78 5.13 39.53
N LEU A 24 -11.85 4.89 38.76
CA LEU A 24 -11.90 3.74 37.85
C LEU A 24 -11.42 4.18 36.46
N PRO A 25 -10.68 3.33 35.72
CA PRO A 25 -10.22 3.68 34.38
C PRO A 25 -11.42 3.83 33.46
N VAL A 26 -11.62 5.03 32.92
CA VAL A 26 -12.61 5.33 31.89
C VAL A 26 -12.29 4.46 30.68
N LYS A 27 -13.07 3.41 30.46
CA LYS A 27 -13.16 2.78 29.13
C LYS A 27 -13.81 3.82 28.24
N SER A 28 -13.06 4.36 27.30
CA SER A 28 -13.57 5.29 26.31
C SER A 28 -14.78 4.66 25.61
N SER A 29 -15.95 5.29 25.77
CA SER A 29 -17.09 5.03 24.91
C SER A 29 -16.69 5.44 23.50
N ILE A 30 -16.48 4.44 22.63
CA ILE A 30 -16.50 4.67 21.19
C ILE A 30 -17.89 5.24 20.92
N ASN A 31 -17.97 6.54 20.72
CA ASN A 31 -19.17 7.18 20.22
C ASN A 31 -19.43 6.57 18.84
N VAL A 32 -20.38 5.65 18.77
CA VAL A 32 -21.04 5.29 17.52
C VAL A 32 -21.88 6.51 17.16
N LEU A 33 -21.22 7.49 16.55
CA LEU A 33 -21.90 8.61 15.91
C LEU A 33 -22.65 8.03 14.72
N GLU A 34 -23.97 8.21 14.75
CA GLU A 34 -24.85 8.13 13.58
C GLU A 34 -24.13 8.77 12.40
N GLN A 35 -23.82 7.97 11.39
CA GLN A 35 -23.32 8.45 10.12
C GLN A 35 -24.45 9.20 9.43
N THR A 36 -24.57 10.49 9.70
CA THR A 36 -25.25 11.40 8.79
C THR A 36 -24.44 11.44 7.51
N GLU A 37 -25.07 11.03 6.42
CA GLU A 37 -24.55 11.01 5.06
C GLU A 37 -24.32 12.44 4.55
N ASP A 38 -23.30 13.12 5.07
CA ASP A 38 -22.73 14.31 4.46
C ASP A 38 -21.51 13.88 3.66
N TRP A 39 -21.74 13.62 2.38
CA TRP A 39 -20.70 13.35 1.39
C TRP A 39 -19.87 14.61 1.17
N ASP A 40 -18.93 14.87 2.06
CA ASP A 40 -17.90 15.85 1.83
C ASP A 40 -17.07 15.40 0.61
N CYS A 41 -17.23 16.11 -0.50
CA CYS A 41 -16.54 15.89 -1.78
C CYS A 41 -15.02 16.15 -1.73
N GLN A 42 -14.40 16.06 -0.55
CA GLN A 42 -12.96 16.21 -0.30
C GLN A 42 -12.32 14.89 0.15
N GLY A 43 -12.47 13.87 -0.69
CA GLY A 43 -11.40 12.95 -1.11
C GLY A 43 -10.40 12.45 -0.05
N TYR A 44 -10.86 11.66 0.91
CA TYR A 44 -10.00 10.68 1.56
C TYR A 44 -10.03 9.39 0.74
N TYR A 45 -8.99 9.13 -0.05
CA TYR A 45 -8.73 7.75 -0.48
C TYR A 45 -8.54 6.90 0.78
N PRO A 46 -8.88 5.60 0.74
CA PRO A 46 -8.78 4.73 1.92
C PRO A 46 -7.32 4.56 2.41
N ILE A 47 -6.33 5.03 1.65
CA ILE A 47 -4.91 4.93 1.94
C ILE A 47 -4.31 6.33 2.08
N SER A 48 -3.72 6.63 3.23
CA SER A 48 -3.01 7.88 3.46
C SER A 48 -1.58 7.86 2.89
N ARG A 49 -1.03 9.02 2.54
CA ARG A 49 0.37 9.16 2.08
C ARG A 49 1.38 8.55 3.07
N ARG A 50 1.17 8.75 4.37
CA ARG A 50 2.02 8.16 5.44
C ARG A 50 1.99 6.64 5.40
N TYR A 51 0.82 6.06 5.14
CA TYR A 51 0.67 4.63 5.01
C TYR A 51 1.42 4.09 3.79
N MET A 52 1.36 4.77 2.65
CA MET A 52 2.13 4.39 1.46
C MET A 52 3.63 4.37 1.75
N VAL A 53 4.17 5.45 2.36
CA VAL A 53 5.59 5.53 2.74
C VAL A 53 5.99 4.36 3.63
N TYR A 54 5.16 4.03 4.62
CA TYR A 54 5.41 2.89 5.50
C TYR A 54 5.39 1.56 4.73
N SER A 55 4.41 1.39 3.85
CA SER A 55 4.25 0.18 3.04
C SER A 55 5.47 -0.05 2.14
N TRP A 56 6.00 1.00 1.50
CA TRP A 56 7.20 0.89 0.67
C TRP A 56 8.45 0.44 1.41
N ARG A 57 8.55 0.67 2.73
CA ARG A 57 9.69 0.20 3.52
C ARG A 57 9.79 -1.33 3.56
N TYR A 58 8.68 -2.03 3.36
CA TYR A 58 8.68 -3.49 3.29
C TYR A 58 9.28 -4.04 1.99
N LEU A 59 9.35 -3.25 0.92
CA LEU A 59 10.05 -3.64 -0.32
C LEU A 59 11.57 -3.57 -0.22
N ARG A 60 12.12 -3.01 0.87
CA ARG A 60 13.57 -2.92 1.04
C ARG A 60 14.20 -4.31 1.10
N ARG A 61 15.27 -4.48 0.33
CA ARG A 61 16.13 -5.66 0.30
C ARG A 61 17.54 -5.27 0.70
N MET A 62 17.82 -5.40 1.99
CA MET A 62 19.13 -5.07 2.54
C MET A 62 20.10 -6.21 2.24
N VAL A 63 21.17 -5.91 1.50
CA VAL A 63 22.24 -6.86 1.18
C VAL A 63 23.56 -6.28 1.68
N ALA A 64 24.31 -7.08 2.45
CA ALA A 64 25.62 -6.70 3.00
C ALA A 64 26.73 -6.84 1.94
N ASP A 65 26.62 -6.12 0.82
CA ASP A 65 27.59 -6.15 -0.28
C ASP A 65 28.43 -4.86 -0.38
N GLY A 66 28.12 -3.86 0.44
CA GLY A 66 28.83 -2.59 0.46
C GLY A 66 30.24 -2.66 1.03
N ARG A 67 30.80 -1.48 1.31
CA ARG A 67 32.14 -1.35 1.89
C ARG A 67 32.21 -2.04 3.25
N GLU A 68 33.32 -2.71 3.53
CA GLU A 68 33.60 -3.33 4.82
C GLU A 68 34.07 -2.28 5.84
N ASP A 69 33.14 -1.41 6.25
CA ASP A 69 33.43 -0.28 7.14
C ASP A 69 32.57 -0.26 8.42
N VAL A 70 31.68 -1.23 8.59
CA VAL A 70 30.79 -1.32 9.76
C VAL A 70 31.45 -2.19 10.83
N LEU A 71 31.72 -1.62 11.99
CA LEU A 71 32.33 -2.34 13.12
C LEU A 71 31.38 -3.39 13.69
N ASP A 72 31.75 -4.67 13.57
CA ASP A 72 31.05 -5.79 14.18
C ASP A 72 31.55 -5.96 15.63
N VAL A 73 30.85 -5.31 16.57
CA VAL A 73 31.23 -5.32 17.99
C VAL A 73 31.13 -6.73 18.58
N GLU A 74 30.04 -7.45 18.31
CA GLU A 74 29.81 -8.80 18.83
C GLU A 74 30.85 -9.79 18.30
N GLY A 75 31.09 -9.78 16.99
CA GLY A 75 32.11 -10.61 16.36
C GLY A 75 33.53 -10.25 16.80
N THR A 76 33.78 -8.98 17.14
CA THR A 76 35.04 -8.55 17.75
C THR A 76 35.19 -9.13 19.15
N ILE A 77 34.19 -8.98 20.02
CA ILE A 77 34.21 -9.51 21.40
C ILE A 77 34.40 -11.03 21.39
N ALA A 78 33.62 -11.76 20.58
CA ALA A 78 33.73 -13.21 20.47
C ALA A 78 35.14 -13.66 20.09
N LYS A 79 35.77 -12.95 19.15
CA LYS A 79 37.15 -13.23 18.72
C LYS A 79 38.17 -12.93 19.81
N VAL A 80 38.01 -11.84 20.55
CA VAL A 80 38.86 -11.52 21.71
C VAL A 80 38.73 -12.59 22.78
N CYS A 81 37.51 -12.99 23.13
CA CYS A 81 37.28 -14.03 24.13
C CYS A 81 37.89 -15.38 23.72
N GLN A 82 37.86 -15.73 22.44
CA GLN A 82 38.44 -16.97 21.94
C GLN A 82 39.97 -16.94 21.89
N GLN A 83 40.57 -15.80 21.53
CA GLN A 83 42.03 -15.66 21.36
C GLN A 83 42.74 -15.24 22.66
N GLY A 84 42.03 -14.64 23.61
CA GLY A 84 42.57 -14.15 24.89
C GLY A 84 43.23 -12.77 24.82
N PHE A 85 43.28 -12.13 23.65
CA PHE A 85 43.84 -10.78 23.45
C PHE A 85 43.22 -10.07 22.24
N PHE A 86 43.21 -8.73 22.27
CA PHE A 86 42.68 -7.90 21.20
C PHE A 86 43.75 -7.60 20.14
N LEU A 87 43.58 -8.16 18.94
CA LEU A 87 44.46 -7.93 17.79
C LEU A 87 43.95 -6.81 16.89
N LYS A 88 42.73 -6.97 16.38
CA LYS A 88 42.09 -6.04 15.45
C LYS A 88 40.57 -6.14 15.53
N PRO A 89 39.85 -5.04 15.32
CA PRO A 89 38.41 -5.07 15.17
C PRO A 89 38.00 -5.90 13.95
N LYS A 90 36.86 -6.60 14.08
CA LYS A 90 36.20 -7.27 12.96
C LYS A 90 35.25 -6.26 12.32
N TYR A 91 35.35 -6.11 11.01
CA TYR A 91 34.42 -5.30 10.23
C TYR A 91 33.45 -6.21 9.49
N SER A 92 32.30 -5.64 9.17
CA SER A 92 31.24 -6.21 8.36
C SER A 92 30.95 -5.26 7.20
N ARG A 93 30.41 -5.81 6.12
CA ARG A 93 30.01 -5.02 4.96
C ARG A 93 28.76 -4.23 5.29
N ARG A 94 28.75 -2.96 4.89
CA ARG A 94 27.58 -2.09 4.99
C ARG A 94 26.43 -2.69 4.18
N GLU A 95 25.27 -2.77 4.80
CA GLU A 95 24.05 -3.13 4.09
C GLU A 95 23.60 -1.99 3.17
N GLN A 96 23.35 -2.34 1.92
CA GLN A 96 22.75 -1.45 0.93
C GLN A 96 21.40 -2.00 0.53
N ASN A 97 20.47 -1.11 0.19
CA ASN A 97 19.18 -1.54 -0.34
C ASN A 97 19.34 -1.83 -1.84
N HIS A 98 18.93 -3.02 -2.27
CA HIS A 98 18.94 -3.47 -3.67
C HIS A 98 17.53 -3.58 -4.26
N ALA A 99 16.55 -2.92 -3.64
CA ALA A 99 15.18 -2.93 -4.14
C ALA A 99 15.09 -2.14 -5.45
N ASP A 100 14.65 -2.82 -6.51
CA ASP A 100 14.27 -2.23 -7.79
C ASP A 100 12.77 -2.35 -8.01
N LEU A 101 12.10 -1.23 -8.24
CA LEU A 101 10.66 -1.13 -8.42
C LEU A 101 10.32 -0.51 -9.78
N LEU A 102 9.52 -1.23 -10.56
CA LEU A 102 8.88 -0.74 -11.78
C LEU A 102 7.38 -0.53 -11.52
N LEU A 103 6.94 0.73 -11.53
CA LEU A 103 5.54 1.11 -11.45
C LEU A 103 4.96 1.31 -12.85
N LEU A 104 3.90 0.56 -13.18
CA LEU A 104 3.15 0.73 -14.43
C LEU A 104 1.76 1.28 -14.11
N LEU A 105 1.48 2.50 -14.56
CA LEU A 105 0.31 3.26 -14.13
C LEU A 105 -0.60 3.59 -15.32
N ASP A 106 -1.85 3.17 -15.22
CA ASP A 106 -2.86 3.50 -16.22
C ASP A 106 -3.37 4.93 -16.04
N GLN A 107 -3.41 5.66 -17.14
CA GLN A 107 -3.81 7.05 -17.22
C GLN A 107 -5.04 7.22 -18.10
N GLU A 108 -5.75 8.32 -17.84
CA GLU A 108 -7.00 8.71 -18.50
C GLU A 108 -8.20 7.75 -18.29
N GLY A 109 -9.32 8.05 -18.95
CA GLY A 109 -10.51 7.21 -18.96
C GLY A 109 -11.09 6.97 -17.56
N SER A 110 -11.28 5.71 -17.20
CA SER A 110 -11.82 5.29 -15.90
C SER A 110 -10.82 5.49 -14.75
N MET A 111 -9.56 5.77 -15.04
CA MET A 111 -8.52 6.00 -14.03
C MET A 111 -8.45 7.45 -13.55
N THR A 112 -9.11 8.40 -14.23
CA THR A 112 -9.10 9.84 -13.86
C THR A 112 -9.41 10.11 -12.39
N PRO A 113 -10.41 9.45 -11.76
CA PRO A 113 -10.68 9.63 -10.33
C PRO A 113 -9.58 9.10 -9.40
N PHE A 114 -8.58 8.39 -9.91
CA PHE A 114 -7.50 7.76 -9.14
C PHE A 114 -6.11 8.38 -9.43
N HIS A 115 -6.03 9.39 -10.32
CA HIS A 115 -4.77 10.03 -10.70
C HIS A 115 -4.02 10.67 -9.51
N ARG A 116 -4.76 11.26 -8.57
CA ARG A 116 -4.17 11.80 -7.34
C ARG A 116 -3.50 10.68 -6.53
N PHE A 117 -4.18 9.55 -6.39
CA PHE A 117 -3.64 8.40 -5.68
C PHE A 117 -2.40 7.81 -6.37
N THR A 118 -2.44 7.62 -7.69
CA THR A 118 -1.29 7.09 -8.45
C THR A 118 -0.10 8.04 -8.39
N ARG A 119 -0.35 9.36 -8.41
CA ARG A 119 0.70 10.37 -8.19
C ARG A 119 1.31 10.25 -6.80
N ASP A 120 0.48 10.14 -5.76
CA ASP A 120 0.95 9.99 -4.38
C ASP A 120 1.78 8.69 -4.22
N LEU A 121 1.44 7.59 -4.91
CA LEU A 121 2.27 6.38 -4.95
C LEU A 121 3.66 6.63 -5.54
N VAL A 122 3.74 7.33 -6.67
CA VAL A 122 5.02 7.66 -7.31
C VAL A 122 5.86 8.58 -6.42
N GLU A 123 5.24 9.63 -5.90
CA GLU A 123 5.89 10.62 -5.04
C GLU A 123 6.31 10.06 -3.68
N THR A 124 5.70 8.97 -3.20
CA THR A 124 6.12 8.30 -1.96
C THR A 124 7.17 7.21 -2.22
N ALA A 125 7.20 6.66 -3.44
CA ALA A 125 8.18 5.67 -3.84
C ALA A 125 9.56 6.28 -4.11
N GLN A 126 9.68 7.45 -4.74
CA GLN A 126 10.99 7.98 -5.16
C GLN A 126 11.85 8.65 -4.04
N PRO A 127 11.32 9.53 -3.18
CA PRO A 127 12.13 10.22 -2.16
C PRO A 127 12.01 9.61 -0.74
N ASP A 128 10.84 9.10 -0.35
CA ASP A 128 10.54 8.80 1.07
C ASP A 128 10.81 7.32 1.45
N SER A 129 10.88 6.43 0.45
CA SER A 129 10.95 4.98 0.66
C SER A 129 12.37 4.44 0.83
N ASN A 130 13.40 5.18 0.39
CA ASN A 130 14.79 4.75 0.28
C ASN A 130 14.98 3.48 -0.59
N ILE A 131 14.12 3.28 -1.60
CA ILE A 131 14.30 2.28 -2.66
C ILE A 131 15.44 2.74 -3.58
N GLU A 132 16.32 1.83 -3.99
CA GLU A 132 17.51 2.18 -4.78
C GLU A 132 17.13 2.68 -6.17
N ARG A 133 16.27 1.92 -6.86
CA ARG A 133 15.81 2.25 -8.20
C ARG A 133 14.29 2.19 -8.28
N VAL A 134 13.69 3.30 -8.69
CA VAL A 134 12.25 3.39 -8.97
C VAL A 134 12.07 3.89 -10.40
N ARG A 135 11.47 3.06 -11.23
CA ARG A 135 11.13 3.36 -12.63
C ARG A 135 9.61 3.46 -12.75
N VAL A 136 9.14 4.43 -13.53
CA VAL A 136 7.71 4.68 -13.72
C VAL A 136 7.41 4.69 -15.21
N GLY A 137 6.41 3.92 -15.60
CA GLY A 137 5.85 3.91 -16.95
C GLY A 137 4.35 4.16 -16.88
N TYR A 138 3.87 5.12 -17.65
CA TYR A 138 2.45 5.40 -17.80
C TYR A 138 1.91 4.73 -19.07
N PHE A 139 0.63 4.33 -19.09
CA PHE A 139 -0.01 3.75 -20.26
C PHE A 139 -1.51 4.09 -20.29
N HIS A 140 -2.19 3.76 -21.39
CA HIS A 140 -3.63 3.95 -21.52
C HIS A 140 -4.34 2.63 -21.83
N ASN A 141 -5.13 2.11 -20.89
CA ASN A 141 -5.79 0.79 -20.86
C ASN A 141 -4.84 -0.43 -20.94
N VAL A 142 -3.91 -0.49 -21.91
CA VAL A 142 -2.95 -1.59 -22.06
C VAL A 142 -1.60 -1.07 -22.56
N PRO A 143 -0.48 -1.45 -21.92
CA PRO A 143 0.87 -1.10 -22.40
C PRO A 143 1.34 -2.10 -23.46
N ALA A 144 0.71 -2.14 -24.64
CA ALA A 144 0.98 -3.20 -25.63
C ALA A 144 2.35 -3.05 -26.33
N GLU A 145 2.77 -1.82 -26.64
CA GLU A 145 4.01 -1.57 -27.42
C GLU A 145 4.85 -0.45 -26.84
N TYR A 146 4.19 0.62 -26.37
CA TYR A 146 4.82 1.78 -25.78
C TYR A 146 4.25 2.08 -24.40
N VAL A 147 5.12 2.60 -23.55
CA VAL A 147 4.80 3.24 -22.28
C VAL A 147 5.35 4.66 -22.31
N TYR A 148 4.85 5.50 -21.42
CA TYR A 148 5.17 6.91 -21.39
C TYR A 148 5.94 7.25 -20.12
N LYS A 149 6.89 8.19 -20.21
CA LYS A 149 7.65 8.66 -19.03
C LYS A 149 6.88 9.69 -18.22
N ASP A 150 5.94 10.38 -18.84
CA ASP A 150 5.14 11.45 -18.25
C ASP A 150 3.67 11.04 -18.10
N PRO A 151 2.97 11.58 -17.09
CA PRO A 151 1.55 11.29 -16.88
C PRO A 151 0.64 11.86 -17.97
N TYR A 152 1.12 12.80 -18.80
CA TYR A 152 0.36 13.39 -19.91
C TYR A 152 0.47 12.58 -21.21
N LEU A 153 1.16 11.44 -21.18
CA LEU A 153 1.31 10.52 -22.30
C LEU A 153 1.94 11.18 -23.54
N THR A 154 2.97 12.01 -23.34
CA THR A 154 3.64 12.74 -24.42
C THR A 154 4.97 12.08 -24.84
N GLU A 155 5.75 11.59 -23.88
CA GLU A 155 7.07 11.00 -24.08
C GLU A 155 7.03 9.47 -24.18
N LYS A 156 6.89 8.96 -25.41
CA LYS A 156 6.83 7.52 -25.70
C LYS A 156 8.18 6.83 -25.56
N VAL A 157 8.16 5.64 -24.97
CA VAL A 157 9.30 4.73 -24.83
C VAL A 157 8.83 3.31 -25.14
N LYS A 158 9.66 2.53 -25.83
CA LYS A 158 9.35 1.11 -26.09
C LYS A 158 9.31 0.35 -24.77
N PHE A 159 8.26 -0.43 -24.57
CA PHE A 159 8.10 -1.20 -23.32
C PHE A 159 9.25 -2.19 -23.10
N GLU A 160 9.74 -2.80 -24.19
CA GLU A 160 10.90 -3.70 -24.18
C GLU A 160 12.16 -3.09 -23.57
N TRP A 161 12.40 -1.78 -23.75
CA TRP A 161 13.58 -1.13 -23.20
C TRP A 161 13.52 -1.02 -21.68
N ILE A 162 12.32 -0.77 -21.13
CA ILE A 162 12.12 -0.75 -19.69
C ILE A 162 12.25 -2.17 -19.12
N LEU A 163 11.75 -3.18 -19.83
CA LEU A 163 11.91 -4.57 -19.42
C LEU A 163 13.35 -5.07 -19.53
N ALA A 164 14.12 -4.64 -20.53
CA ALA A 164 15.52 -5.02 -20.70
C ALA A 164 16.42 -4.56 -19.54
N GLU A 165 16.06 -3.45 -18.90
CA GLU A 165 16.69 -2.98 -17.67
C GLU A 165 16.24 -3.73 -16.41
N SER A 166 15.23 -4.59 -16.51
CA SER A 166 14.66 -5.36 -15.39
C SER A 166 15.28 -6.75 -15.30
N ASP A 167 15.54 -7.20 -14.08
CA ASP A 167 16.10 -8.51 -13.77
C ASP A 167 15.11 -9.38 -12.96
N GLY A 168 15.56 -10.54 -12.49
CA GLY A 168 14.75 -11.47 -11.71
C GLY A 168 14.28 -10.92 -10.36
N ASP A 169 14.94 -9.88 -9.86
CA ASP A 169 14.68 -9.22 -8.59
C ASP A 169 13.88 -7.91 -8.79
N THR A 170 13.66 -7.44 -10.02
CA THR A 170 12.79 -6.29 -10.26
C THR A 170 11.36 -6.57 -9.80
N SER A 171 10.86 -5.72 -8.92
CA SER A 171 9.47 -5.74 -8.43
C SER A 171 8.59 -4.94 -9.38
N VAL A 172 7.53 -5.54 -9.93
CA VAL A 172 6.62 -4.89 -10.88
C VAL A 172 5.25 -4.72 -10.25
N LEU A 173 4.80 -3.48 -10.11
CA LEU A 173 3.47 -3.15 -9.63
C LEU A 173 2.69 -2.43 -10.73
N ILE A 174 1.58 -3.03 -11.16
CA ILE A 174 0.67 -2.46 -12.16
C ILE A 174 -0.53 -1.85 -11.43
N VAL A 175 -0.92 -0.63 -11.77
CA VAL A 175 -2.11 0.04 -11.21
C VAL A 175 -3.06 0.40 -12.34
N SER A 176 -4.20 -0.29 -12.42
CA SER A 176 -5.21 -0.09 -13.48
C SER A 176 -6.53 -0.74 -13.08
N ASP A 177 -7.65 -0.24 -13.61
CA ASP A 177 -8.97 -0.83 -13.42
C ASP A 177 -9.14 -2.18 -14.14
N GLY A 178 -8.25 -2.53 -15.08
CA GLY A 178 -8.34 -3.75 -15.88
C GLY A 178 -9.65 -3.87 -16.66
N GLY A 179 -10.34 -2.75 -16.92
CA GLY A 179 -11.68 -2.72 -17.51
C GLY A 179 -12.85 -2.95 -16.54
N ALA A 180 -12.61 -3.15 -15.24
CA ALA A 180 -13.66 -3.34 -14.24
C ALA A 180 -14.59 -2.12 -14.12
N ALA A 181 -14.08 -0.90 -14.29
CA ALA A 181 -14.90 0.30 -14.12
C ALA A 181 -15.96 0.46 -15.23
N ARG A 182 -15.71 -0.14 -16.41
CA ARG A 182 -16.66 -0.14 -17.53
C ARG A 182 -17.58 -1.36 -17.52
N GLY A 183 -17.23 -2.43 -16.80
CA GLY A 183 -17.95 -3.70 -16.81
C GLY A 183 -17.85 -4.49 -18.13
N ASP A 184 -17.11 -3.98 -19.11
CA ASP A 184 -17.01 -4.60 -20.43
C ASP A 184 -16.01 -5.76 -20.45
N ARG A 185 -16.39 -6.83 -21.15
CA ARG A 185 -15.49 -7.93 -21.50
C ARG A 185 -14.99 -7.76 -22.94
N ARG A 186 -13.81 -7.16 -23.10
CA ARG A 186 -13.18 -6.95 -24.41
C ARG A 186 -12.04 -7.94 -24.60
N SER A 187 -12.23 -8.91 -25.50
CA SER A 187 -11.25 -9.96 -25.77
C SER A 187 -9.91 -9.39 -26.26
N GLU A 188 -9.93 -8.34 -27.09
CA GLU A 188 -8.71 -7.67 -27.58
C GLU A 188 -7.87 -7.11 -26.43
N ARG A 189 -8.54 -6.43 -25.48
CA ARG A 189 -7.88 -5.89 -24.28
C ARG A 189 -7.28 -7.00 -23.43
N PHE A 190 -8.05 -8.06 -23.21
CA PHE A 190 -7.58 -9.22 -22.45
C PHE A 190 -6.33 -9.84 -23.10
N SER A 191 -6.37 -10.12 -24.40
CA SER A 191 -5.25 -10.72 -25.12
C SER A 191 -4.00 -9.84 -25.06
N ALA A 192 -4.14 -8.53 -25.29
CA ALA A 192 -3.02 -7.60 -25.23
C ALA A 192 -2.44 -7.50 -23.80
N THR A 193 -3.29 -7.46 -22.75
CA THR A 193 -2.80 -7.49 -21.37
C THR A 193 -2.11 -8.82 -21.04
N ALA A 194 -2.64 -9.94 -21.52
CA ALA A 194 -2.03 -11.25 -21.29
C ALA A 194 -0.64 -11.36 -21.94
N GLU A 195 -0.46 -10.81 -23.14
CA GLU A 195 0.83 -10.73 -23.83
C GLU A 195 1.84 -9.90 -23.03
N VAL A 196 1.46 -8.71 -22.58
CA VAL A 196 2.28 -7.86 -21.70
C VAL A 196 2.70 -8.61 -20.44
N LEU A 197 1.75 -9.25 -19.74
CA LEU A 197 2.04 -10.01 -18.53
C LEU A 197 2.98 -11.17 -18.82
N TRP A 198 2.85 -11.82 -19.97
CA TRP A 198 3.75 -12.88 -20.41
C TRP A 198 5.17 -12.36 -20.65
N HIS A 199 5.33 -11.19 -21.28
CA HIS A 199 6.62 -10.53 -21.44
C HIS A 199 7.28 -10.16 -20.12
N ILE A 200 6.53 -9.52 -19.19
CA ILE A 200 7.05 -9.18 -17.86
C ILE A 200 7.55 -10.45 -17.14
N ARG A 201 6.79 -11.55 -17.24
CA ARG A 201 7.14 -12.85 -16.63
C ARG A 201 8.41 -13.49 -17.17
N GLN A 202 8.89 -13.10 -18.34
CA GLN A 202 10.19 -13.56 -18.84
C GLN A 202 11.35 -12.93 -18.07
N HIS A 203 11.14 -11.76 -17.45
CA HIS A 203 12.16 -11.03 -16.70
C HIS A 203 12.03 -11.25 -15.20
N THR A 204 10.82 -11.16 -14.65
CA THR A 204 10.58 -11.24 -13.20
C THR A 204 9.31 -12.01 -12.85
N LYS A 205 9.34 -12.67 -11.70
CA LYS A 205 8.16 -13.33 -11.10
C LYS A 205 7.45 -12.42 -10.10
N LEU A 206 8.08 -11.32 -9.71
CA LEU A 206 7.63 -10.39 -8.69
C LEU A 206 6.67 -9.39 -9.32
N ILE A 207 5.45 -9.84 -9.58
CA ILE A 207 4.42 -9.03 -10.22
C ILE A 207 3.13 -9.02 -9.39
N ALA A 208 2.58 -7.83 -9.18
CA ALA A 208 1.27 -7.63 -8.59
C ALA A 208 0.48 -6.58 -9.36
N TRP A 209 -0.84 -6.68 -9.28
CA TRP A 209 -1.78 -5.74 -9.86
C TRP A 209 -2.64 -5.12 -8.76
N LEU A 210 -2.77 -3.80 -8.77
CA LEU A 210 -3.58 -3.05 -7.84
C LEU A 210 -4.74 -2.40 -8.61
N ASN A 211 -5.96 -2.81 -8.28
CA ASN A 211 -7.15 -2.38 -8.97
C ASN A 211 -7.95 -1.39 -8.10
N PRO A 212 -8.17 -0.14 -8.55
CA PRO A 212 -8.97 0.85 -7.82
C PRO A 212 -10.44 0.46 -7.65
N VAL A 213 -10.95 -0.43 -8.50
CA VAL A 213 -12.31 -0.91 -8.43
C VAL A 213 -12.40 -2.06 -7.40
N PRO A 214 -13.40 -2.08 -6.51
CA PRO A 214 -13.60 -3.17 -5.54
C PRO A 214 -13.74 -4.53 -6.22
N SER A 215 -13.27 -5.58 -5.56
CA SER A 215 -13.16 -6.93 -6.13
C SER A 215 -14.50 -7.56 -6.48
N GLU A 216 -15.57 -7.14 -5.83
CA GLU A 216 -16.95 -7.56 -6.11
C GLU A 216 -17.39 -7.18 -7.52
N ARG A 217 -16.84 -6.07 -8.06
CA ARG A 217 -17.18 -5.56 -9.41
C ARG A 217 -16.30 -6.12 -10.52
N TRP A 218 -15.30 -6.94 -10.19
CA TRP A 218 -14.47 -7.54 -11.23
C TRP A 218 -15.23 -8.62 -12.01
N GLN A 219 -16.17 -9.30 -11.37
CA GLN A 219 -17.00 -10.36 -11.96
C GLN A 219 -17.67 -9.90 -13.26
N GLY A 220 -17.54 -10.69 -14.32
CA GLY A 220 -18.10 -10.40 -15.64
C GLY A 220 -17.28 -9.41 -16.49
N SER A 221 -16.24 -8.78 -15.92
CA SER A 221 -15.39 -7.83 -16.63
C SER A 221 -14.07 -8.46 -17.11
N THR A 222 -13.31 -7.70 -17.90
CA THR A 222 -11.94 -8.10 -18.30
C THR A 222 -11.01 -8.29 -17.08
N ALA A 223 -11.23 -7.54 -15.99
CA ALA A 223 -10.42 -7.62 -14.78
C ALA A 223 -10.51 -8.98 -14.10
N GLN A 224 -11.67 -9.65 -14.16
CA GLN A 224 -11.80 -11.02 -13.64
C GLN A 224 -10.79 -11.95 -14.29
N PHE A 225 -10.60 -11.88 -15.60
CA PHE A 225 -9.66 -12.74 -16.30
C PHE A 225 -8.21 -12.36 -16.00
N ILE A 226 -7.91 -11.06 -15.89
CA ILE A 226 -6.58 -10.57 -15.48
C ILE A 226 -6.22 -11.09 -14.08
N ALA A 227 -7.17 -11.11 -13.14
CA ALA A 227 -6.97 -11.63 -11.78
C ALA A 227 -6.57 -13.12 -11.72
N HIS A 228 -6.91 -13.90 -12.76
CA HIS A 228 -6.47 -15.29 -12.87
C HIS A 228 -5.04 -15.42 -13.41
N LEU A 229 -4.54 -14.41 -14.12
CA LEU A 229 -3.19 -14.40 -14.68
C LEU A 229 -2.16 -13.84 -13.70
N VAL A 230 -2.51 -12.78 -12.96
CA VAL A 230 -1.62 -12.07 -12.05
C VAL A 230 -2.30 -11.86 -10.70
N PRO A 231 -1.57 -11.97 -9.57
CA PRO A 231 -2.13 -11.63 -8.26
C PRO A 231 -2.64 -10.19 -8.27
N MET A 232 -3.96 -10.03 -8.17
CA MET A 232 -4.64 -8.75 -8.26
C MET A 232 -5.37 -8.44 -6.96
N TYR A 233 -5.17 -7.23 -6.45
CA TYR A 233 -5.64 -6.78 -5.15
C TYR A 233 -6.46 -5.49 -5.29
N PRO A 234 -7.50 -5.29 -4.46
CA PRO A 234 -8.26 -4.04 -4.42
C PRO A 234 -7.42 -2.89 -3.86
N LEU A 235 -7.80 -1.66 -4.21
CA LEU A 235 -7.13 -0.46 -3.72
C LEU A 235 -7.61 -0.03 -2.33
N ASP A 236 -7.15 -0.78 -1.34
CA ASP A 236 -7.34 -0.48 0.07
C ASP A 236 -6.04 -0.79 0.85
N PRO A 237 -5.94 -0.41 2.13
CA PRO A 237 -4.74 -0.65 2.93
C PRO A 237 -4.32 -2.13 2.97
N HIS A 238 -5.29 -3.05 2.98
CA HIS A 238 -5.00 -4.48 3.00
C HIS A 238 -4.44 -4.94 1.64
N GLY A 239 -5.09 -4.56 0.55
CA GLY A 239 -4.67 -4.92 -0.80
C GLY A 239 -3.30 -4.35 -1.16
N LEU A 240 -2.98 -3.13 -0.72
CA LEU A 240 -1.64 -2.56 -0.91
C LEU A 240 -0.56 -3.39 -0.20
N ASN A 241 -0.80 -3.80 1.05
CA ASN A 241 0.15 -4.65 1.78
C ASN A 241 0.32 -6.02 1.12
N GLN A 242 -0.76 -6.63 0.63
CA GLN A 242 -0.68 -7.91 -0.07
C GLN A 242 0.08 -7.79 -1.38
N ALA A 243 -0.16 -6.73 -2.16
CA ALA A 243 0.57 -6.44 -3.38
C ALA A 243 2.07 -6.27 -3.10
N ILE A 244 2.43 -5.53 -2.05
CA ILE A 244 3.82 -5.34 -1.62
C ILE A 244 4.46 -6.63 -1.14
N ALA A 245 3.74 -7.45 -0.37
CA ALA A 245 4.24 -8.75 0.05
C ALA A 245 4.45 -9.71 -1.14
N GLN A 246 3.63 -9.61 -2.18
CA GLN A 246 3.72 -10.44 -3.38
C GLN A 246 4.91 -10.09 -4.27
N ILE A 247 5.34 -8.82 -4.28
CA ILE A 247 6.47 -8.36 -5.09
C ILE A 247 7.77 -8.21 -4.28
N ARG A 248 7.76 -8.64 -3.01
CA ARG A 248 8.94 -8.60 -2.13
C ARG A 248 9.89 -9.76 -2.37
#